data_AF-A0AAP9SDN1-F1
#
_entry.id   AF-A0AAP9SDN1-F1
#
_cell.length_a   1.000
_cell.length_b   1.000
_cell.length_c   1.000
_cell.angle_alpha   90.00
_cell.angle_beta   90.00
_cell.angle_gamma   90.00
#
_symmetry.space_group_name_H-M   'P 1'
#
loop_
_entity.id
_entity.type
_entity.pdbx_description
1 polymer ?
#
loop_
_entity_poly.entity_id
_entity_poly.type
_entity_poly.pdbx_seq_one_letter_code
_entity_poly.pdbx_strand_id
1 'polypeptide(L)'
;MKEKENAYLFDNLEISNDCDALLHQHAYPVVFITLKDMKRADYKMQIEKFSFIISDIVNANSELLNSPMLNTAQKNLLTQYQNETSTISNLMDALFKISICMQLHFQKKVIILIDE
;
A
#
# COMPACT_ATOMS: atom_id res chain seq x y z
N MET A 1 13.41 -2.97 5.84
CA MET A 1 12.55 -4.07 5.32
C MET A 1 11.83 -4.65 6.51
N LYS A 2 10.51 -4.38 6.65
CA LYS A 2 9.69 -5.07 7.64
C LYS A 2 9.58 -6.54 7.20
N GLU A 3 9.94 -7.42 8.13
CA GLU A 3 9.78 -8.88 8.12
C GLU A 3 10.53 -9.69 7.05
N LYS A 4 11.80 -10.00 7.36
CA LYS A 4 12.41 -11.30 7.01
C LYS A 4 11.98 -12.43 7.96
N GLU A 5 11.12 -12.14 8.93
CA GLU A 5 10.87 -13.03 10.05
C GLU A 5 10.03 -14.26 9.69
N ASN A 6 9.18 -14.24 8.67
CA ASN A 6 8.19 -15.31 8.46
C ASN A 6 8.57 -16.37 7.42
N ALA A 7 9.79 -16.35 6.88
CA ALA A 7 10.23 -17.33 5.89
C ALA A 7 10.17 -18.78 6.41
N TYR A 8 10.41 -18.97 7.72
CA TYR A 8 10.38 -20.27 8.41
C TYR A 8 9.00 -20.95 8.37
N LEU A 9 7.91 -20.20 8.10
CA LEU A 9 6.56 -20.76 8.05
C LEU A 9 6.40 -21.83 6.96
N PHE A 10 7.31 -21.85 5.99
CA PHE A 10 7.29 -22.80 4.88
C PHE A 10 8.33 -23.91 5.01
N ASP A 11 9.10 -23.92 6.09
CA ASP A 11 10.11 -24.94 6.33
C ASP A 11 9.46 -26.33 6.44
N ASN A 12 10.03 -27.32 5.75
CA ASN A 12 9.55 -28.71 5.71
C ASN A 12 8.18 -28.94 5.05
N LEU A 13 7.67 -27.97 4.27
CA LEU A 13 6.48 -28.15 3.43
C LEU A 13 6.90 -28.53 2.00
N GLU A 14 6.02 -29.18 1.23
CA GLU A 14 6.33 -29.52 -0.18
C GLU A 14 6.71 -28.29 -1.03
N ILE A 15 6.13 -27.13 -0.72
CA ILE A 15 6.46 -25.87 -1.40
C ILE A 15 7.90 -25.41 -1.16
N SER A 16 8.57 -25.85 -0.08
CA SER A 16 9.99 -25.53 0.13
C SER A 16 10.91 -26.25 -0.86
N ASN A 17 10.41 -27.26 -1.60
CA ASN A 17 11.15 -27.94 -2.66
C ASN A 17 11.02 -27.22 -4.02
N ASP A 18 10.14 -26.22 -4.14
CA ASP A 18 9.95 -25.44 -5.36
C ASP A 18 10.84 -24.19 -5.34
N CYS A 19 11.99 -24.29 -6.02
CA CYS A 19 12.95 -23.20 -6.13
C CYS A 19 12.36 -21.92 -6.75
N ASP A 20 11.43 -22.04 -7.70
CA ASP A 20 10.83 -20.89 -8.36
C ASP A 20 9.86 -20.17 -7.42
N ALA A 21 9.06 -20.92 -6.65
CA ALA A 21 8.17 -20.36 -5.65
C ALA A 21 8.94 -19.58 -4.56
N LEU A 22 10.08 -20.11 -4.11
CA LEU A 22 10.94 -19.47 -3.11
C LEU A 22 11.51 -18.12 -3.58
N LEU A 23 11.79 -17.95 -4.88
CA LEU A 23 12.27 -16.68 -5.43
C LEU A 23 11.24 -15.55 -5.30
N HIS A 24 9.95 -15.89 -5.26
CA HIS A 24 8.87 -14.93 -5.16
C HIS A 24 8.44 -14.64 -3.71
N GLN A 25 8.90 -15.43 -2.75
CA GLN A 25 8.58 -15.27 -1.33
C GLN A 25 9.10 -13.92 -0.81
N HIS A 26 8.22 -13.11 -0.20
CA HIS A 26 8.52 -11.78 0.34
C HIS A 26 9.18 -10.80 -0.66
N ALA A 27 9.09 -11.07 -1.98
CA ALA A 27 9.81 -10.31 -3.00
C ALA A 27 9.10 -9.02 -3.46
N TYR A 28 7.82 -8.85 -3.09
CA TYR A 28 6.96 -7.77 -3.57
C TYR A 28 6.40 -6.95 -2.41
N PRO A 29 6.39 -5.61 -2.50
CA PRO A 29 5.61 -4.77 -1.60
C PRO A 29 4.13 -5.10 -1.74
N VAL A 30 3.43 -5.29 -0.63
CA VAL A 30 2.01 -5.61 -0.59
C VAL A 30 1.25 -4.54 0.19
N VAL A 31 0.17 -4.03 -0.38
CA VAL A 31 -0.83 -3.23 0.33
C VAL A 31 -2.08 -4.08 0.47
N PHE A 32 -2.51 -4.32 1.71
CA PHE A 32 -3.77 -4.98 2.00
C PHE A 32 -4.82 -3.95 2.41
N ILE A 33 -5.99 -3.98 1.78
CA ILE A 33 -7.09 -3.05 2.01
C ILE A 33 -8.35 -3.85 2.24
N THR A 34 -9.11 -3.49 3.28
CA THR A 34 -10.47 -4.00 3.47
C THR A 34 -11.48 -2.88 3.20
N LEU A 35 -12.49 -3.20 2.38
CA LEU A 35 -13.60 -2.32 2.04
C LEU A 35 -14.90 -2.68 2.78
N LYS A 36 -14.85 -3.63 3.73
CA LYS A 36 -16.01 -4.06 4.55
C LYS A 36 -16.76 -2.89 5.17
N ASP A 37 -15.99 -1.92 5.67
CA ASP A 37 -16.50 -0.73 6.33
C ASP A 37 -16.77 0.44 5.37
N MET A 38 -16.78 0.25 4.06
CA MET A 38 -17.08 1.36 3.12
C MET A 38 -18.58 1.65 2.99
N LYS A 39 -19.46 0.80 3.52
CA LYS A 39 -20.90 1.05 3.54
C LYS A 39 -21.19 2.17 4.55
N ARG A 40 -21.57 3.34 4.03
CA ARG A 40 -21.89 4.55 4.80
C ARG A 40 -23.26 5.09 4.40
N ALA A 41 -23.84 5.92 5.28
CA ALA A 41 -25.20 6.43 5.13
C ALA A 41 -25.34 7.38 3.92
N ASP A 42 -24.28 8.11 3.58
CA ASP A 42 -24.25 9.01 2.42
C ASP A 42 -22.88 9.01 1.74
N TYR A 43 -22.86 9.60 0.53
CA TYR A 43 -21.67 9.69 -0.32
C TYR A 43 -20.53 10.48 0.33
N LYS A 44 -20.83 11.53 1.10
CA LYS A 44 -19.80 12.36 1.74
C LYS A 44 -19.06 11.55 2.79
N MET A 45 -19.80 10.85 3.66
CA MET A 45 -19.23 9.94 4.66
C MET A 45 -18.43 8.81 4.02
N GLN A 46 -18.82 8.36 2.83
CA GLN A 46 -18.09 7.34 2.08
C GLN A 46 -16.75 7.87 1.56
N ILE A 47 -16.70 9.10 1.04
CA ILE A 47 -15.45 9.76 0.64
C ILE A 47 -14.54 10.01 1.85
N GLU A 48 -15.10 10.47 2.98
CA GLU A 48 -14.34 10.66 4.22
C GLU A 48 -13.74 9.32 4.70
N LYS A 49 -14.53 8.24 4.71
CA LYS A 49 -14.01 6.91 5.08
C LYS A 49 -12.92 6.43 4.11
N PHE A 50 -13.08 6.69 2.81
CA PHE A 50 -12.04 6.35 1.84
C PHE A 50 -10.75 7.17 2.07
N SER A 51 -10.87 8.47 2.36
CA SER A 51 -9.73 9.32 2.73
C SER A 51 -8.97 8.76 3.93
N PHE A 52 -9.70 8.30 4.95
CA PHE A 52 -9.11 7.64 6.11
C PHE A 52 -8.35 6.36 5.74
N ILE A 53 -8.94 5.48 4.91
CA ILE A 53 -8.26 4.26 4.41
C ILE A 53 -6.97 4.62 3.67
N ILE A 54 -7.01 5.65 2.82
CA ILE A 54 -5.84 6.13 2.09
C ILE A 54 -4.77 6.68 3.05
N SER A 55 -5.16 7.42 4.08
CA SER A 55 -4.25 7.90 5.13
C SER A 55 -3.57 6.73 5.86
N ASP A 56 -4.31 5.71 6.27
CA ASP A 56 -3.78 4.50 6.92
C ASP A 56 -2.74 3.79 6.05
N ILE A 57 -2.98 3.69 4.74
CA ILE A 57 -2.02 3.10 3.80
C ILE A 57 -0.72 3.92 3.78
N VAL A 58 -0.80 5.25 3.72
CA VAL A 58 0.39 6.11 3.74
C VAL A 58 1.12 6.03 5.08
N ASN A 59 0.39 5.98 6.21
CA ASN A 59 0.97 5.85 7.54
C ASN A 59 1.71 4.51 7.72
N ALA A 60 1.14 3.42 7.22
CA ALA A 60 1.76 2.10 7.23
C ALA A 60 3.07 2.06 6.42
N ASN A 61 3.19 2.95 5.42
CA ASN A 61 4.32 3.10 4.49
C ASN A 61 4.98 4.49 4.63
N SER A 62 5.10 5.01 5.85
CA SER A 62 5.61 6.37 6.11
C SER A 62 7.05 6.61 5.63
N GLU A 63 7.82 5.56 5.37
CA GLU A 63 9.12 5.64 4.70
C GLU A 63 9.06 6.32 3.32
N LEU A 64 7.90 6.26 2.64
CA LEU A 64 7.70 6.90 1.35
C LEU A 64 7.83 8.42 1.43
N LEU A 65 7.40 9.04 2.53
CA LEU A 65 7.44 10.49 2.72
C LEU A 65 8.87 11.05 2.65
N ASN A 66 9.84 10.25 3.08
CA ASN A 66 11.26 10.61 3.08
C ASN A 66 12.05 9.91 1.97
N SER A 67 11.39 9.18 1.06
CA SER A 67 12.06 8.40 0.02
C SER A 67 12.90 9.29 -0.90
N PRO A 68 14.19 9.00 -1.12
CA PRO A 68 15.02 9.75 -2.08
C PRO A 68 14.59 9.49 -3.54
N MET A 69 13.85 8.42 -3.80
CA MET A 69 13.37 8.06 -5.14
C MET A 69 12.12 8.84 -5.56
N LEU A 70 11.49 9.56 -4.64
CA LEU A 70 10.29 10.35 -4.90
C LEU A 70 10.62 11.83 -5.04
N ASN A 71 9.97 12.47 -6.02
CA ASN A 71 10.08 13.91 -6.21
C ASN A 71 9.20 14.67 -5.20
N THR A 72 9.40 16.00 -5.12
CA THR A 72 8.69 16.88 -4.19
C THR A 72 7.16 16.83 -4.37
N ALA A 73 6.67 16.75 -5.61
CA ALA A 73 5.23 16.71 -5.87
C ALA A 73 4.58 15.42 -5.35
N GLN A 74 5.24 14.26 -5.54
CA GLN A 74 4.81 12.98 -5.01
C GLN A 74 4.79 12.98 -3.48
N LYS A 75 5.85 13.52 -2.85
CA LYS A 75 5.91 13.65 -1.39
C LYS A 75 4.80 14.54 -0.85
N ASN A 76 4.58 15.70 -1.47
CA ASN A 76 3.51 16.60 -1.07
C ASN A 76 2.13 15.94 -1.19
N LEU A 77 1.89 15.19 -2.26
CA LEU A 77 0.66 14.43 -2.44
C LEU A 77 0.47 13.36 -1.35
N LEU A 78 1.52 12.60 -1.03
CA LEU A 78 1.47 11.62 0.07
C LEU A 78 1.20 12.30 1.41
N THR A 79 1.79 13.46 1.67
CA THR A 79 1.50 14.28 2.87
C THR A 79 0.05 14.76 2.89
N GLN A 80 -0.53 15.13 1.74
CA GLN A 80 -1.95 15.51 1.65
C GLN A 80 -2.87 14.33 1.96
N TYR A 81 -2.54 13.13 1.44
CA TYR A 81 -3.25 11.90 1.77
C TYR A 81 -3.15 11.56 3.27
N GLN A 82 -1.94 11.61 3.83
CA GLN A 82 -1.70 11.36 5.26
C GLN A 82 -2.51 12.29 6.15
N ASN A 83 -2.61 13.57 5.78
CA ASN A 83 -3.32 14.58 6.56
C ASN A 83 -4.80 14.70 6.19
N GLU A 84 -5.33 13.83 5.31
CA GLU A 84 -6.73 13.85 4.85
C GLU A 84 -7.15 15.21 4.24
N THR A 85 -6.20 15.92 3.62
CA THR A 85 -6.42 17.23 2.98
C THR A 85 -6.44 17.17 1.45
N SER A 86 -6.36 15.95 0.89
CA SER A 86 -6.41 15.70 -0.55
C SER A 86 -7.78 16.03 -1.14
N THR A 87 -7.77 16.53 -2.38
CA THR A 87 -9.01 16.75 -3.14
C THR A 87 -9.65 15.42 -3.54
N ILE A 88 -10.96 15.43 -3.82
CA ILE A 88 -11.68 14.26 -4.33
C ILE A 88 -11.03 13.72 -5.60
N SER A 89 -10.65 14.59 -6.54
CA SER A 89 -9.95 14.18 -7.76
C SER A 89 -8.63 13.47 -7.47
N ASN A 90 -7.87 13.90 -6.45
CA ASN A 90 -6.68 13.18 -6.04
C ASN A 90 -7.00 11.87 -5.34
N LEU A 91 -8.07 11.79 -4.56
CA LEU A 91 -8.51 10.56 -3.92
C LEU A 91 -8.91 9.49 -4.94
N MET A 92 -9.59 9.86 -6.03
CA MET A 92 -10.00 8.91 -7.08
C MET A 92 -8.85 8.05 -7.62
N ASP A 93 -7.65 8.63 -7.73
CA ASP A 93 -6.46 7.93 -8.22
C ASP A 93 -5.50 7.49 -7.09
N ALA A 94 -5.91 7.57 -5.82
CA ALA A 94 -4.98 7.47 -4.70
C ALA A 94 -4.23 6.14 -4.66
N LEU A 95 -4.92 5.01 -4.84
CA LEU A 95 -4.29 3.68 -4.83
C LEU A 95 -3.25 3.54 -5.95
N PHE A 96 -3.57 4.04 -7.14
CA PHE A 96 -2.64 4.05 -8.26
C PHE A 96 -1.42 4.93 -7.95
N LYS A 97 -1.64 6.17 -7.51
CA LYS A 97 -0.56 7.12 -7.17
C LYS A 97 0.36 6.58 -6.07
N ILE A 98 -0.22 5.95 -5.03
CA ILE A 98 0.53 5.29 -3.96
C ILE A 98 1.32 4.10 -4.51
N SER A 99 0.72 3.25 -5.35
CA SER A 99 1.44 2.10 -5.94
C SER A 99 2.63 2.52 -6.78
N ILE A 100 2.53 3.64 -7.52
CA ILE A 100 3.66 4.19 -8.27
C ILE A 100 4.75 4.66 -7.31
N CYS A 101 4.38 5.36 -6.23
CA CYS A 101 5.35 5.82 -5.23
C CYS A 101 6.07 4.63 -4.56
N MET A 102 5.34 3.60 -4.19
CA MET A 102 5.89 2.36 -3.66
C MET A 102 6.79 1.65 -4.66
N GLN A 103 6.38 1.54 -5.93
CA GLN A 103 7.19 0.93 -6.98
C GLN A 103 8.51 1.67 -7.18
N LEU A 104 8.49 3.00 -7.17
CA LEU A 104 9.71 3.83 -7.26
C LEU A 104 10.60 3.67 -6.03
N HIS A 105 10.03 3.56 -4.83
CA HIS A 105 10.81 3.37 -3.61
C HIS A 105 11.45 1.98 -3.54
N PHE A 106 10.66 0.93 -3.77
CA PHE A 106 11.09 -0.46 -3.60
C PHE A 106 11.71 -1.08 -4.86
N GLN A 107 11.63 -0.41 -6.01
CA GLN A 107 12.12 -0.90 -7.32
C GLN A 107 11.51 -2.26 -7.71
N LYS A 108 10.27 -2.50 -7.26
CA LYS A 108 9.52 -3.73 -7.47
C LYS A 108 8.05 -3.39 -7.73
N LYS A 109 7.37 -4.22 -8.53
CA LYS A 109 5.92 -4.10 -8.73
C LYS A 109 5.20 -4.32 -7.40
N VAL A 110 4.14 -3.54 -7.17
CA VAL A 110 3.35 -3.58 -5.94
C VAL A 110 2.13 -4.45 -6.16
N ILE A 111 1.81 -5.28 -5.17
CA ILE A 111 0.58 -6.07 -5.13
C ILE A 111 -0.41 -5.35 -4.23
N ILE A 112 -1.63 -5.10 -4.74
CA ILE A 112 -2.73 -4.57 -3.93
C ILE A 112 -3.75 -5.69 -3.77
N LEU A 113 -3.98 -6.08 -2.52
CA LEU A 113 -5.00 -7.05 -2.15
C LEU A 113 -6.20 -6.29 -1.59
N ILE A 114 -7.36 -6.50 -2.20
CA ILE A 114 -8.62 -5.85 -1.79
C ILE A 114 -9.55 -6.94 -1.30
N ASP A 115 -9.95 -6.84 -0.04
CA ASP A 115 -10.96 -7.68 0.61
C ASP A 115 -12.26 -6.87 0.78
N GLU A 116 -13.42 -7.46 0.49
CA GLU A 116 -14.74 -6.82 0.57
C GLU A 116 -15.54 -7.25 1.80
#